data_AF-A0A7K4P379-F1
#
_entry.id   AF-A0A7K4P379-F1
#
_cell.length_a   1.000
_cell.length_b   1.000
_cell.length_c   1.000
_cell.angle_alpha   90.00
_cell.angle_beta   90.00
_cell.angle_gamma   90.00
#
_symmetry.space_group_name_H-M   'P 1'
#
loop_
_entity.id
_entity.type
_entity.pdbx_description
1 polymer ?
#
loop_
_entity_poly.entity_id
_entity_poly.type
_entity_poly.pdbx_seq_one_letter_code
_entity_poly.pdbx_strand_id
1 'polypeptide(L)'
;FSPLNDVTVDGKKVCGNAQTRKNNVLLQHGTILLEVDIEKMFSLLNVPIEKISDKKISDVKNRVAGISKTFDQVSDALKSSARDVFRCDLVPFKLNQEELESCQKLMDEKFSSVNWTFRR
;
A
#
# COMPACT_ATOMS: atom_id res chain seq x y z
N PHE A 1 2.66 12.01 -9.75
CA PHE A 1 1.47 11.32 -9.23
C PHE A 1 0.45 11.23 -10.35
N SER A 2 -0.21 10.09 -10.54
CA SER A 2 -1.24 9.93 -11.58
C SER A 2 -2.09 8.68 -11.30
N PRO A 3 -3.34 8.75 -10.79
CA PRO A 3 -4.06 9.82 -10.05
C PRO A 3 -3.42 10.24 -8.70
N LEU A 4 -4.10 11.07 -7.89
CA LEU A 4 -3.55 11.74 -6.67
C LEU A 4 -2.85 10.79 -5.69
N ASN A 5 -3.23 9.52 -5.67
CA ASN A 5 -2.73 8.50 -4.77
C ASN A 5 -1.67 7.56 -5.37
N ASP A 6 -1.35 7.70 -6.65
CA ASP A 6 -0.47 6.76 -7.36
C ASP A 6 0.89 7.39 -7.64
N VAL A 7 1.95 6.62 -7.39
CA VAL A 7 3.32 6.97 -7.80
C VAL A 7 3.69 6.10 -8.99
N THR A 8 4.22 6.76 -10.03
CA THR A 8 4.56 6.14 -11.31
C THR A 8 6.03 6.37 -11.65
N VAL A 9 6.69 5.36 -12.22
CA VAL A 9 8.01 5.46 -12.85
C VAL A 9 7.85 5.02 -14.31
N ASP A 10 8.32 5.84 -15.25
CA ASP A 10 8.21 5.58 -16.69
C ASP A 10 6.78 5.25 -17.16
N GLY A 11 5.79 5.94 -16.60
CA GLY A 11 4.37 5.73 -16.90
C GLY A 11 3.74 4.49 -16.25
N LYS A 12 4.52 3.70 -15.48
CA LYS A 12 4.05 2.51 -14.77
C LYS A 12 3.88 2.79 -13.29
N LYS A 13 2.73 2.40 -12.73
CA LYS A 13 2.44 2.50 -11.30
C LYS A 13 3.32 1.55 -10.50
N VAL A 14 4.02 2.10 -9.51
CA VAL A 14 4.91 1.36 -8.60
C VAL A 14 4.43 1.45 -7.14
N CYS A 15 3.53 2.37 -6.84
CA CYS A 15 3.01 2.57 -5.49
C CYS A 15 1.59 3.13 -5.52
N GLY A 16 0.77 2.69 -4.56
CA GLY A 16 -0.58 3.19 -4.33
C GLY A 16 -0.76 3.61 -2.88
N ASN A 17 -1.38 4.76 -2.66
CA ASN A 17 -1.54 5.36 -1.34
C ASN A 17 -3.01 5.51 -0.95
N ALA A 18 -3.25 5.66 0.33
CA ALA A 18 -4.53 6.02 0.92
C ALA A 18 -4.30 6.84 2.18
N GLN A 19 -5.33 7.61 2.56
CA GLN A 19 -5.25 8.57 3.64
C GLN A 19 -6.54 8.55 4.46
N THR A 20 -6.42 8.63 5.78
CA THR A 20 -7.56 8.89 6.69
C THR A 20 -7.24 10.07 7.61
N ARG A 21 -8.23 10.94 7.86
CA ARG A 21 -8.14 12.08 8.79
C ARG A 21 -9.22 11.91 9.85
N LYS A 22 -8.82 11.83 11.12
CA LYS A 22 -9.76 11.68 12.24
C LYS A 22 -9.13 12.22 13.52
N ASN A 23 -9.92 12.89 14.37
CA ASN A 23 -9.48 13.38 15.69
C ASN A 23 -8.17 14.20 15.62
N ASN A 24 -8.06 15.10 14.65
CA ASN A 24 -6.85 15.89 14.37
C ASN A 24 -5.58 15.08 14.05
N VAL A 25 -5.71 13.78 13.77
CA VAL A 25 -4.63 12.89 13.33
C VAL A 25 -4.79 12.57 11.85
N LEU A 26 -3.67 12.56 11.15
CA LEU A 26 -3.53 12.14 9.76
C LEU A 26 -2.82 10.79 9.69
N LEU A 27 -3.48 9.77 9.14
CA LEU A 27 -2.86 8.50 8.77
C LEU A 27 -2.67 8.46 7.25
N GLN A 28 -1.42 8.48 6.81
CA GLN A 28 -1.02 8.22 5.43
C GLN A 28 -0.40 6.82 5.38
N HIS A 29 -0.91 5.96 4.51
CA HIS A 29 -0.36 4.63 4.29
C HIS A 29 -0.43 4.25 2.81
N GLY A 30 0.33 3.24 2.42
CA GLY A 30 0.38 2.82 1.03
C GLY A 30 1.20 1.56 0.83
N THR A 31 1.34 1.18 -0.42
CA THR A 31 2.15 0.06 -0.87
C THR A 31 3.23 0.53 -1.82
N ILE A 32 4.40 -0.12 -1.78
CA ILE A 32 5.46 0.03 -2.78
C ILE A 32 5.70 -1.37 -3.34
N LEU A 33 5.59 -1.52 -4.66
CA LEU A 33 5.83 -2.77 -5.35
C LEU A 33 7.33 -2.95 -5.52
N LEU A 34 7.94 -3.80 -4.70
CA LEU A 34 9.35 -4.19 -4.87
C LEU A 34 9.49 -5.08 -6.11
N GLU A 35 8.66 -6.11 -6.16
CA GLU A 35 8.48 -7.04 -7.27
C GLU A 35 6.98 -7.31 -7.42
N VAL A 36 6.54 -7.66 -8.63
CA VAL A 36 5.12 -7.91 -8.90
C VAL A 36 4.96 -9.06 -9.89
N ASP A 37 4.25 -10.09 -9.47
CA ASP A 37 3.69 -11.08 -10.37
C ASP A 37 2.37 -10.53 -10.91
N ILE A 38 2.45 -9.99 -12.13
CA ILE A 38 1.32 -9.31 -12.76
C ILE A 38 0.19 -10.30 -13.05
N GLU A 39 0.50 -11.53 -13.44
CA GLU A 39 -0.51 -12.53 -13.80
C GLU A 39 -1.30 -12.97 -12.57
N LYS A 40 -0.60 -13.26 -11.46
CA LYS A 40 -1.23 -13.59 -10.18
C LYS A 40 -2.02 -12.42 -9.61
N MET A 41 -1.53 -11.19 -9.75
CA MET A 41 -2.27 -10.01 -9.31
C MET A 41 -3.61 -9.90 -10.05
N PHE A 42 -3.63 -10.07 -11.38
CA PHE A 42 -4.86 -9.99 -12.17
C PHE A 42 -5.80 -11.17 -11.99
N SER A 43 -5.30 -12.36 -11.64
CA SER A 43 -6.17 -13.50 -11.33
C SER A 43 -6.93 -13.35 -10.00
N LEU A 44 -6.39 -12.56 -9.07
CA LEU A 44 -7.00 -12.32 -7.75
C LEU A 44 -7.86 -11.05 -7.71
N LEU A 45 -7.53 -10.04 -8.52
CA LEU A 45 -8.30 -8.80 -8.57
C LEU A 45 -9.57 -8.99 -9.41
N ASN A 46 -10.71 -8.59 -8.84
CA ASN A 46 -11.98 -8.55 -9.57
C ASN A 46 -12.02 -7.35 -10.53
N VAL A 47 -11.31 -7.47 -11.64
CA VAL A 47 -11.25 -6.46 -12.69
C VAL A 47 -12.52 -6.58 -13.56
N PRO A 48 -13.23 -5.49 -13.90
CA PRO A 48 -14.40 -5.56 -14.75
C PRO A 48 -14.11 -6.27 -16.07
N ILE A 49 -15.02 -7.17 -16.52
CA ILE A 49 -14.87 -7.97 -17.75
C ILE A 49 -14.52 -7.12 -18.97
N GLU A 50 -15.03 -5.89 -19.04
CA GLU A 50 -14.72 -4.93 -20.10
C GLU A 50 -13.22 -4.61 -20.21
N LYS A 51 -12.42 -4.83 -19.15
CA LYS A 51 -10.97 -4.63 -19.10
C LYS A 51 -10.17 -5.93 -19.29
N ILE A 52 -10.83 -7.09 -19.45
CA ILE A 52 -10.21 -8.42 -19.53
C ILE A 52 -10.08 -8.95 -20.98
N SER A 53 -10.27 -8.13 -22.02
CA SER A 53 -9.89 -8.59 -23.37
C SER A 53 -8.36 -8.75 -23.47
N ASP A 54 -7.85 -9.72 -24.23
CA ASP A 54 -6.40 -10.01 -24.32
C ASP A 54 -5.56 -8.77 -24.67
N LYS A 55 -6.07 -7.91 -25.55
CA LYS A 55 -5.47 -6.59 -25.87
C LYS A 55 -5.41 -5.66 -24.65
N LYS A 56 -6.49 -5.59 -23.86
CA LYS A 56 -6.53 -4.78 -22.65
C LYS A 56 -5.69 -5.37 -21.52
N ILE A 57 -5.58 -6.70 -21.40
CA ILE A 57 -4.67 -7.34 -20.43
C ILE A 57 -3.22 -6.95 -20.74
N SER A 58 -2.79 -7.01 -22.00
CA SER A 58 -1.49 -6.48 -22.44
C SER A 58 -1.30 -5.01 -22.02
N ASP A 59 -2.31 -4.17 -22.26
CA ASP A 59 -2.25 -2.76 -21.90
C ASP A 59 -2.20 -2.55 -20.37
N VAL A 60 -2.87 -3.38 -19.56
CA VAL A 60 -2.80 -3.26 -18.09
C VAL A 60 -1.51 -3.84 -17.53
N LYS A 61 -0.96 -4.90 -18.12
CA LYS A 61 0.37 -5.43 -17.79
C LYS A 61 1.44 -4.33 -17.92
N ASN A 62 1.28 -3.43 -18.88
CA ASN A 62 2.18 -2.29 -19.07
C ASN A 62 2.00 -1.16 -18.06
N ARG A 63 0.97 -1.18 -17.20
CA ARG A 63 0.65 -0.06 -16.29
C ARG A 63 1.18 -0.23 -14.87
N VAL A 64 1.72 -1.39 -14.51
CA VAL A 64 2.23 -1.66 -13.16
C VAL A 64 3.64 -2.25 -13.27
N ALA A 65 4.53 -1.84 -12.37
CA ALA A 65 5.89 -2.35 -12.31
C ALA A 65 6.38 -2.45 -10.86
N GLY A 66 7.29 -3.40 -10.63
CA GLY A 66 8.13 -3.39 -9.44
C GLY A 66 9.32 -2.45 -9.64
N ILE A 67 9.90 -1.95 -8.55
CA ILE A 67 11.09 -1.08 -8.60
C ILE A 67 12.41 -1.86 -8.54
N SER A 68 12.36 -3.19 -8.39
CA SER A 68 13.53 -4.08 -8.34
C SER A 68 14.55 -3.63 -7.29
N LYS A 69 14.06 -3.28 -6.09
CA LYS A 69 14.86 -2.92 -4.91
C LYS A 69 14.55 -3.86 -3.77
N THR A 70 15.51 -4.04 -2.88
CA THR A 70 15.30 -4.80 -1.65
C THR A 70 14.45 -4.00 -0.66
N PHE A 71 13.85 -4.70 0.30
CA PHE A 71 13.09 -4.05 1.38
C PHE A 71 13.94 -3.03 2.14
N ASP A 72 15.17 -3.38 2.51
CA ASP A 72 16.05 -2.51 3.29
C ASP A 72 16.42 -1.24 2.54
N GLN A 73 16.73 -1.34 1.23
CA GLN A 73 17.00 -0.17 0.40
C GLN A 73 15.83 0.82 0.40
N VAL A 74 14.59 0.31 0.31
CA VAL A 74 13.39 1.15 0.31
C VAL A 74 13.09 1.69 1.71
N SER A 75 13.22 0.85 2.74
CA SER A 75 13.02 1.23 4.14
C SER A 75 13.95 2.36 4.55
N ASP A 76 15.23 2.27 4.20
CA ASP A 76 16.22 3.27 4.57
C ASP A 76 16.05 4.56 3.76
N ALA A 77 15.73 4.46 2.46
CA ALA A 77 15.39 5.62 1.64
C ALA A 77 14.15 6.36 2.18
N LEU A 78 13.11 5.64 2.59
CA LEU A 78 11.90 6.23 3.19
C LEU A 78 12.21 6.90 4.52
N LYS A 79 12.99 6.27 5.41
CA LYS A 79 13.41 6.87 6.68
C LYS A 79 14.20 8.17 6.45
N SER A 80 15.16 8.16 5.54
CA SER A 80 15.96 9.35 5.21
C SER A 80 15.06 10.46 4.68
N SER A 81 14.24 10.16 3.68
CA SER A 81 13.32 11.13 3.08
C SER A 81 12.32 11.69 4.09
N ALA A 82 11.79 10.87 4.99
CA ALA A 82 10.90 11.33 6.05
C ALA A 82 11.58 12.33 6.99
N ARG A 83 12.82 12.06 7.42
CA ARG A 83 13.60 13.01 8.24
C ARG A 83 13.79 14.34 7.53
N ASP A 84 14.16 14.30 6.25
CA ASP A 84 14.45 15.50 5.46
C ASP A 84 13.18 16.33 5.20
N VAL A 85 12.08 15.67 4.82
CA VAL A 85 10.81 16.31 4.46
C VAL A 85 10.12 16.89 5.70
N PHE A 86 10.05 16.13 6.80
CA PHE A 86 9.38 16.57 8.02
C PHE A 86 10.29 17.35 8.96
N ARG A 87 11.60 17.40 8.67
CA ARG A 87 12.62 18.04 9.51
C ARG A 87 12.55 17.54 10.95
N CYS A 88 12.48 16.23 11.11
CA CYS A 88 12.34 15.55 12.40
C CYS A 88 13.26 14.35 12.51
N ASP A 89 13.51 13.90 13.74
CA ASP A 89 14.18 12.64 14.01
C ASP A 89 13.18 11.49 14.05
N LEU A 90 13.60 10.32 13.55
CA LEU A 90 12.84 9.08 13.67
C LEU A 90 13.34 8.31 14.88
N VAL A 91 12.49 8.18 15.88
CA VAL A 91 12.77 7.41 17.09
C VAL A 91 12.10 6.03 16.96
N PRO A 92 12.83 4.92 17.14
CA PRO A 92 12.23 3.60 17.19
C PRO A 92 11.16 3.54 18.28
N PHE A 93 9.94 3.15 17.90
CA PHE A 93 8.82 2.98 18.80
C PHE A 93 8.41 1.52 18.84
N LYS A 94 8.13 1.02 20.05
CA LYS A 94 7.54 -0.30 20.27
C LYS A 94 6.23 -0.10 21.00
N LEU A 95 5.20 -0.80 20.53
CA LEU A 95 3.91 -0.84 21.22
C LEU A 95 4.09 -1.39 22.63
N ASN A 96 3.42 -0.77 23.59
CA ASN A 96 3.34 -1.29 24.95
C ASN A 96 2.29 -2.41 25.04
N GLN A 97 2.20 -3.05 26.21
CA GLN A 97 1.30 -4.19 26.41
C GLN A 97 -0.18 -3.84 26.19
N GLU A 98 -0.64 -2.69 26.68
CA GLU A 98 -2.03 -2.23 26.54
C GLU A 98 -2.38 -1.94 25.06
N GLU A 99 -1.44 -1.37 24.31
CA GLU A 99 -1.58 -1.12 22.88
C GLU A 99 -1.63 -2.43 22.08
N LEU A 100 -0.79 -3.41 22.44
CA LEU A 100 -0.80 -4.73 21.83
C LEU A 100 -2.13 -5.46 22.08
N GLU A 101 -2.64 -5.42 23.31
CA GLU A 101 -3.95 -5.97 23.68
C GLU A 101 -5.09 -5.28 22.91
N SER A 102 -5.00 -3.96 22.75
CA SER A 102 -5.95 -3.18 21.95
C SER A 102 -5.92 -3.58 20.46
N CYS A 103 -4.72 -3.80 19.90
CA CYS A 103 -4.56 -4.32 18.54
C CYS A 103 -5.16 -5.72 18.40
N GLN A 104 -4.92 -6.62 19.36
CA GLN A 104 -5.46 -7.97 19.35
C GLN A 104 -6.99 -7.95 19.39
N LYS A 105 -7.58 -7.16 20.29
CA LYS A 105 -9.03 -6.97 20.37
C LYS A 105 -9.62 -6.48 19.05
N LEU A 106 -8.97 -5.52 18.38
CA LEU A 106 -9.41 -5.03 17.07
C LEU A 106 -9.30 -6.09 15.97
N MET A 107 -8.31 -6.97 16.02
CA MET A 107 -8.26 -8.11 15.09
C MET A 107 -9.46 -9.03 15.31
N ASP A 108 -9.69 -9.46 16.54
CA ASP A 108 -10.69 -10.47 16.89
C ASP A 108 -12.12 -9.97 16.64
N GLU A 109 -12.42 -8.73 17.04
CA GLU A 109 -13.77 -8.18 16.94
C GLU A 109 -14.10 -7.66 15.53
N LYS A 110 -13.08 -7.40 14.70
CA LYS A 110 -13.27 -6.63 13.46
C LYS A 110 -12.45 -7.16 12.30
N PHE A 111 -11.13 -6.99 12.29
CA PHE A 111 -10.35 -7.17 11.06
C PHE A 111 -10.26 -8.63 10.59
N SER A 112 -10.47 -9.61 11.48
CA SER A 112 -10.55 -11.04 11.14
C SER A 112 -11.97 -11.51 10.79
N SER A 113 -12.99 -10.68 10.98
CA SER A 113 -14.38 -11.05 10.77
C SER A 113 -14.77 -10.99 9.29
N VAL A 114 -15.40 -12.05 8.78
CA VAL A 114 -15.99 -12.09 7.43
C VAL A 114 -16.99 -10.93 7.24
N ASN A 115 -17.82 -10.64 8.25
CA ASN A 115 -18.80 -9.55 8.17
C ASN A 115 -18.15 -8.19 7.97
N TRP A 116 -16.94 -7.99 8.50
CA TRP A 116 -16.18 -6.78 8.28
C TRP A 116 -15.48 -6.80 6.92
N THR A 117 -14.77 -7.87 6.60
CA THR A 117 -13.97 -8.00 5.36
C THR A 117 -14.83 -7.96 4.10
N PHE A 118 -16.05 -8.49 4.14
CA PHE A 118 -17.00 -8.47 3.02
C PHE A 118 -17.99 -7.30 3.08
N ARG A 119 -17.83 -6.38 4.03
CA ARG A 119 -18.63 -5.16 4.10
C ARG A 119 -18.27 -4.28 2.90
N ARG A 120 -19.24 -4.02 2.03
CA ARG A 120 -19.13 -3.04 0.94
C ARG A 120 -19.53 -1.65 1.40
#